data_AF-A0A943ND63-F1
#
_entry.id   AF-A0A943ND63-F1
#
_cell.length_a   1.000
_cell.length_b   1.000
_cell.length_c   1.000
_cell.angle_alpha   90.00
_cell.angle_beta   90.00
_cell.angle_gamma   90.00
#
_symmetry.space_group_name_H-M   'P 1'
#
loop_
_entity.id
_entity.type
_entity.pdbx_description
1 polymer ?
#
loop_
_entity_poly.entity_id
_entity_poly.type
_entity_poly.pdbx_seq_one_letter_code
_entity_poly.pdbx_strand_id
1 'polypeptide(L)'
;MNQSNQTKITALYCRLSQDDGSDGDSNSIQNQKKILEQYAIDHGFLNTQFYVDDGYSGATFDRPDFQRLLADIEEGKVGTVITKDYCAIIGLNQKDLENQGILA
;
A
#
# COMPACT_ATOMS: atom_id res chain seq x y z
N MET A 1 -22.88 -12.59 9.38
CA MET A 1 -21.85 -11.74 8.75
C MET A 1 -22.17 -10.31 9.12
N ASN A 2 -21.29 -9.62 9.86
CA ASN A 2 -21.57 -8.29 10.41
C ASN A 2 -21.65 -7.23 9.30
N GLN A 3 -22.75 -6.48 9.26
CA GLN A 3 -23.01 -5.37 8.33
C GLN A 3 -22.03 -4.18 8.50
N SER A 4 -21.15 -4.19 9.51
CA SER A 4 -20.21 -3.10 9.81
C SER A 4 -19.02 -2.96 8.85
N ASN A 5 -18.75 -3.97 8.01
CA ASN A 5 -17.59 -3.94 7.10
C ASN A 5 -17.93 -3.46 5.68
N GLN A 6 -19.20 -3.37 5.30
CA GLN A 6 -19.59 -2.94 3.95
C GLN A 6 -19.49 -1.42 3.72
N THR A 7 -19.33 -0.63 4.79
CA THR A 7 -19.13 0.83 4.71
C THR A 7 -17.68 1.26 4.83
N LYS A 8 -16.78 0.35 5.24
CA LYS A 8 -15.36 0.68 5.44
C LYS A 8 -14.61 0.77 4.11
N ILE A 9 -13.55 1.56 4.10
CA ILE A 9 -12.72 1.78 2.93
C ILE A 9 -11.86 0.53 2.68
N THR A 10 -11.79 0.12 1.42
CA THR A 10 -10.74 -0.78 0.93
C THR A 10 -9.60 0.10 0.39
N ALA A 11 -8.53 0.22 1.15
CA ALA A 11 -7.38 1.02 0.77
C ALA A 11 -6.50 0.27 -0.25
N LEU A 12 -6.24 0.89 -1.40
CA LEU A 12 -5.32 0.43 -2.42
C LEU A 12 -4.03 1.25 -2.35
N TYR A 13 -2.98 0.68 -1.76
CA TYR A 13 -1.72 1.39 -1.53
C TYR A 13 -0.69 1.10 -2.63
N CYS A 14 -0.28 2.15 -3.35
CA CYS A 14 0.74 2.14 -4.38
C CYS A 14 1.98 2.93 -3.92
N ARG A 15 3.18 2.43 -4.22
CA ARG A 15 4.43 3.16 -3.98
C ARG A 15 5.38 2.96 -5.15
N LEU A 16 6.00 4.04 -5.61
CA LEU A 16 7.13 3.99 -6.54
C LEU A 16 8.30 4.74 -5.90
N SER A 17 9.43 4.07 -5.69
CA SER A 17 10.65 4.73 -5.23
C SER A 17 11.28 5.54 -6.35
N GLN A 18 11.94 6.63 -5.97
CA GLN A 18 12.72 7.46 -6.90
C GLN A 18 13.80 6.64 -7.62
N ASP A 19 14.41 5.67 -6.93
CA ASP A 19 15.44 4.79 -7.49
C ASP A 19 14.89 3.80 -8.53
N ASP A 20 13.59 3.47 -8.45
CA ASP A 20 12.91 2.50 -9.33
C ASP A 20 12.33 3.16 -10.59
N GLY A 21 12.49 4.49 -10.74
CA GLY A 21 11.97 5.25 -11.88
C GLY A 21 12.51 4.83 -13.26
N SER A 22 13.49 3.93 -13.28
CA SER A 22 14.12 3.38 -14.49
C SER A 22 13.51 2.05 -14.94
N ASP A 23 12.79 1.34 -14.07
CA ASP A 23 12.40 -0.07 -14.26
C ASP A 23 11.00 -0.23 -14.86
N GLY A 24 10.85 0.11 -16.14
CA GLY A 24 9.80 -0.40 -17.02
C GLY A 24 8.33 -0.10 -16.65
N ASP A 25 7.43 -0.54 -17.53
CA ASP A 25 5.99 -0.23 -17.44
C ASP A 25 5.32 -0.88 -16.22
N SER A 26 5.88 -2.01 -15.74
CA SER A 26 5.32 -2.82 -14.64
C SER A 26 5.42 -2.15 -13.26
N ASN A 27 6.48 -1.36 -13.03
CA ASN A 27 6.66 -0.66 -11.76
C ASN A 27 6.00 0.72 -11.75
N SER A 28 5.55 1.23 -12.90
CA SER A 28 4.85 2.51 -12.95
C SER A 28 3.65 2.56 -11.99
N ILE A 29 3.43 3.71 -11.35
CA ILE A 29 2.25 3.94 -10.48
C ILE A 29 0.94 3.61 -11.22
N GLN A 30 0.88 3.86 -12.52
CA GLN A 30 -0.31 3.58 -13.32
C GLN A 30 -0.56 2.07 -13.45
N ASN A 31 0.48 1.28 -13.71
CA ASN A 31 0.33 -0.17 -13.76
C ASN A 31 -0.01 -0.76 -12.38
N GLN A 32 0.60 -0.25 -11.30
CA GLN A 32 0.25 -0.66 -9.93
C GLN A 32 -1.23 -0.40 -9.64
N LYS A 33 -1.73 0.81 -9.95
CA LYS A 33 -3.15 1.15 -9.77
C LYS A 33 -4.06 0.17 -10.50
N LYS A 34 -3.75 -0.12 -11.76
CA LYS A 34 -4.53 -1.06 -12.58
C LYS A 34 -4.56 -2.47 -11.99
N ILE A 35 -3.41 -2.98 -11.52
CA ILE A 35 -3.32 -4.30 -10.89
C ILE A 35 -4.17 -4.34 -9.62
N LEU A 36 -4.04 -3.33 -8.75
CA LEU A 36 -4.78 -3.29 -7.48
C LEU A 36 -6.29 -3.11 -7.68
N GLU A 37 -6.68 -2.27 -8.64
CA GLU A 37 -8.08 -2.08 -9.01
C GLU A 37 -8.69 -3.36 -9.55
N GLN A 38 -8.00 -4.03 -10.48
CA GLN A 38 -8.47 -5.29 -11.04
C GLN A 38 -8.59 -6.36 -9.96
N TYR A 39 -7.60 -6.47 -9.08
CA TYR A 39 -7.64 -7.41 -7.96
C TYR A 39 -8.83 -7.12 -7.03
N ALA A 40 -9.08 -5.84 -6.72
CA ALA A 40 -10.21 -5.44 -5.89
C ALA A 40 -11.55 -5.83 -6.52
N ILE A 41 -11.72 -5.57 -7.82
CA ILE A 41 -12.91 -5.92 -8.59
C ILE A 41 -13.13 -7.43 -8.63
N ASP A 42 -12.09 -8.20 -8.99
CA ASP A 42 -12.17 -9.65 -9.18
C ASP A 42 -12.56 -10.39 -7.88
N HIS A 43 -12.22 -9.82 -6.73
CA HIS A 43 -12.50 -10.37 -5.41
C HIS A 43 -13.70 -9.71 -4.70
N GLY A 44 -14.41 -8.80 -5.38
CA GLY A 44 -15.62 -8.16 -4.87
C GLY A 44 -15.38 -7.18 -3.73
N PHE A 45 -14.18 -6.59 -3.63
CA PHE A 45 -13.91 -5.49 -2.72
C PHE A 45 -14.61 -4.21 -3.20
N LEU A 46 -15.32 -3.57 -2.29
CA LEU A 46 -16.09 -2.35 -2.55
C LEU A 46 -15.46 -1.16 -1.79
N ASN A 47 -15.91 0.05 -2.11
CA ASN A 47 -15.46 1.29 -1.48
C ASN A 47 -13.93 1.45 -1.53
N THR A 48 -13.35 1.25 -2.72
CA THR A 48 -11.91 1.32 -2.95
C THR A 48 -11.41 2.75 -2.97
N GLN A 49 -10.30 3.02 -2.29
CA GLN A 49 -9.63 4.32 -2.31
C GLN A 49 -8.13 4.16 -2.49
N PHE A 50 -7.53 4.97 -3.35
CA PHE A 50 -6.09 4.95 -3.59
C PHE A 50 -5.33 5.81 -2.57
N TYR A 51 -4.18 5.28 -2.17
CA TYR A 51 -3.13 5.93 -1.39
C TYR A 51 -1.83 5.72 -2.16
N VAL A 52 -1.17 6.79 -2.58
CA VAL A 52 -0.11 6.77 -3.58
C VAL A 52 1.08 7.62 -3.13
N ASP A 53 2.22 6.96 -2.90
CA ASP A 53 3.49 7.64 -2.66
C ASP A 53 4.39 7.47 -3.90
N ASP A 54 4.45 8.51 -4.73
CA ASP A 54 5.30 8.57 -5.93
C ASP A 54 6.62 9.32 -5.65
N GLY A 55 7.76 8.68 -5.91
CA GLY A 55 9.08 9.22 -5.65
C GLY A 55 9.60 9.03 -4.22
N TYR A 56 8.96 8.18 -3.41
CA TYR A 56 9.35 7.95 -2.01
C TYR A 56 10.12 6.64 -1.84
N SER A 57 11.31 6.72 -1.25
CA SER A 57 12.12 5.52 -0.97
C SER A 57 11.45 4.64 0.08
N GLY A 58 11.73 3.33 0.04
CA GLY A 58 11.28 2.40 1.07
C GLY A 58 12.04 2.47 2.38
N ALA A 59 13.08 3.30 2.46
CA ALA A 59 13.92 3.46 3.64
C ALA A 59 13.36 4.45 4.67
N THR A 60 12.29 5.18 4.32
CA THR A 60 11.64 6.16 5.19
C THR A 60 10.16 5.87 5.39
N PHE A 61 9.66 6.17 6.58
CA PHE A 61 8.24 6.18 6.90
C PHE A 61 7.58 7.55 6.65
N ASP A 62 8.36 8.57 6.27
CA ASP A 62 7.87 9.88 5.86
C ASP A 62 7.30 9.80 4.43
N ARG A 63 6.09 9.25 4.37
CA ARG A 63 5.36 8.87 3.17
C ARG A 63 3.95 9.41 3.33
N PRO A 64 3.61 10.56 2.75
CA PRO A 64 2.38 11.30 3.08
C PRO A 64 1.11 10.48 2.95
N ASP A 65 0.99 9.67 1.89
CA ASP A 65 -0.21 8.87 1.68
C ASP A 65 -0.22 7.61 2.54
N PHE A 66 0.95 7.05 2.89
CA PHE A 66 1.06 6.03 3.91
C PHE A 66 0.63 6.56 5.30
N GLN A 67 1.05 7.76 5.68
CA GLN A 67 0.64 8.39 6.94
C GLN A 67 -0.87 8.68 6.96
N ARG A 68 -1.43 9.15 5.84
CA ARG A 68 -2.88 9.30 5.68
C ARG A 68 -3.62 7.97 5.81
N LEU A 69 -3.07 6.90 5.23
CA LEU A 69 -3.62 5.55 5.38
C LEU A 69 -3.63 5.10 6.84
N LEU A 70 -2.52 5.28 7.56
CA LEU A 70 -2.44 4.93 8.98
C LEU A 70 -3.45 5.71 9.82
N ALA A 71 -3.60 7.02 9.59
CA ALA A 71 -4.61 7.82 10.27
C ALA A 71 -6.04 7.32 10.00
N ASP A 72 -6.37 7.00 8.74
CA ASP A 72 -7.70 6.45 8.41
C ASP A 72 -7.94 5.04 9.00
N ILE A 73 -6.88 4.26 9.20
CA ILE A 73 -6.93 2.97 9.93
C ILE A 73 -7.18 3.22 11.42
N GLU A 74 -6.47 4.14 12.05
CA GLU A 74 -6.61 4.49 13.47
C GLU A 74 -8.01 5.06 13.79
N GLU A 75 -8.57 5.84 12.86
CA GLU A 75 -9.95 6.34 12.94
C GLU A 75 -11.00 5.25 12.63
N GLY A 76 -10.57 4.04 12.27
CA GLY A 76 -11.44 2.89 12.01
C GLY A 76 -12.20 2.94 10.69
N LYS A 77 -11.85 3.87 9.79
CA LYS A 77 -12.47 4.04 8.47
C LYS A 77 -12.06 2.95 7.49
N VAL A 78 -10.81 2.49 7.57
CA VAL A 78 -10.27 1.44 6.69
C VAL A 78 -10.59 0.06 7.25
N GLY A 79 -11.13 -0.81 6.40
CA GLY A 79 -11.44 -2.21 6.73
C GLY A 79 -10.44 -3.19 6.13
N THR A 80 -9.86 -2.84 4.98
CA THR A 80 -8.96 -3.70 4.21
C THR A 80 -7.87 -2.85 3.56
N VAL A 81 -6.63 -3.32 3.55
CA VAL A 81 -5.52 -2.74 2.78
C VAL A 81 -5.04 -3.75 1.75
N ILE A 82 -4.89 -3.33 0.50
CA ILE A 82 -4.37 -4.12 -0.61
C ILE A 82 -3.16 -3.38 -1.19
N THR A 83 -2.05 -4.09 -1.37
CA THR A 83 -0.83 -3.57 -2.00
C THR A 83 -0.22 -4.63 -2.90
N LYS A 84 0.64 -4.22 -3.84
CA LYS A 84 1.27 -5.12 -4.82
C LYS A 84 2.35 -5.97 -4.15
N ASP A 85 3.22 -5.33 -3.36
CA ASP A 85 4.40 -5.95 -2.77
C ASP A 85 4.51 -5.60 -1.28
N TYR A 86 4.83 -6.58 -0.43
CA TYR A 86 4.92 -6.41 1.03
C TYR A 86 5.94 -5.32 1.43
N CYS A 87 6.99 -5.12 0.62
CA CYS A 87 7.98 -4.06 0.78
C CYS A 87 7.40 -2.64 0.67
N ALA A 88 6.20 -2.47 0.10
CA ALA A 88 5.51 -1.19 0.10
C ALA A 88 5.02 -0.82 1.51
N ILE A 89 4.64 -1.80 2.33
CA ILE A 89 4.14 -1.54 3.68
C ILE A 89 5.30 -1.44 4.68
N ILE A 90 6.26 -2.36 4.61
CA ILE A 90 7.42 -2.34 5.52
C ILE A 90 8.36 -1.20 5.12
N GLY A 91 8.74 -0.35 6.07
CA GLY A 91 9.93 0.48 5.92
C GLY A 91 11.13 -0.45 5.97
N LEU A 92 11.76 -0.69 4.81
CA LEU A 92 12.93 -1.55 4.72
C LEU A 92 14.14 -0.75 5.23
N ASN A 93 14.38 -0.82 6.54
CA ASN A 93 15.69 -0.53 7.10
C ASN A 93 16.34 -1.84 7.56
N GLN A 94 17.67 -1.92 7.53
CA GLN A 94 18.40 -3.14 7.88
C GLN A 94 18.00 -3.66 9.28
N LYS A 95 17.82 -2.75 10.23
CA LYS A 95 17.33 -3.05 11.58
C LYS A 95 15.92 -3.63 11.63
N ASP A 96 15.02 -3.18 10.76
CA ASP A 96 13.64 -3.67 10.71
C ASP A 96 13.58 -5.07 10.08
N LEU A 97 14.43 -5.32 9.08
CA LEU A 97 14.59 -6.64 8.46
C LEU A 97 15.21 -7.68 9.41
N GLU A 98 16.19 -7.28 10.22
CA GLU A 98 16.77 -8.09 11.29
C GLU A 98 15.73 -8.39 12.39
N ASN A 99 14.97 -7.39 12.83
CA ASN A 99 13.92 -7.56 13.85
C ASN A 99 12.75 -8.45 13.38
N GLN A 100 12.48 -8.49 12.07
CA GLN A 100 11.48 -9.37 11.47
C GLN A 100 12.01 -10.78 11.16
N GLY A 101 13.31 -11.04 11.42
CA GLY A 101 13.95 -12.34 11.15
C GLY A 101 14.12 -12.65 9.67
N ILE A 102 14.09 -11.63 8.81
CA ILE A 102 14.23 -11.75 7.35
C ILE A 102 15.71 -11.69 6.94
N LEU A 103 16.51 -10.88 7.65
CA LEU A 103 17.95 -10.91 7.58
C LEU A 103 18.53 -11.51 8.86
N ALA A 104 19.54 -12.37 8.69
CA ALA A 104 20.35 -12.96 9.75
C ALA A 104 21.82 -12.56 9.56
#